data_AF-A0A368FHK5-F1
#
_entry.id   AF-A0A368FHK5-F1
#
_cell.length_a   1.000
_cell.length_b   1.000
_cell.length_c   1.000
_cell.angle_alpha   90.00
_cell.angle_beta   90.00
_cell.angle_gamma   90.00
#
_symmetry.space_group_name_H-M   'P 1'
#
loop_
_entity.id
_entity.type
_entity.pdbx_description
1 polymer ?
#
loop_
_entity_poly.entity_id
_entity_poly.type
_entity_poly.pdbx_seq_one_letter_code
_entity_poly.pdbx_strand_id
1 'polypeptide(L)'
;MASFQTSFMAAALSNYSDPDSVPQDICIRIAEVLRNPFYRGAQFVNCLESVGAVTCIIYAVCRYRKKLSFHPNIEILLCTLYVSCLLHATFYCIAKVYQLSVSFFTINECHMFLPRNFYIITHAFIVFGNCGIRNTQTAMIIERCVATALVDTYEKRCRTLGVILTSIVIIATSMEVGFGFYIIAGNHLMTNSLMYPDSKSGNVTITFAIILVFSCCSLATTISLFCFNVHRRRR
;
A
#
# COMPACT_ATOMS: atom_id res chain seq x y z
N MET A 1 12.12 -30.27 -2.10
CA MET A 1 10.72 -30.41 -2.56
C MET A 1 10.19 -29.00 -2.80
N ALA A 2 10.15 -28.57 -4.07
CA ALA A 2 9.69 -27.22 -4.42
C ALA A 2 8.16 -27.17 -4.23
N SER A 3 7.67 -26.34 -3.32
CA SER A 3 6.23 -26.17 -3.09
C SER A 3 5.66 -25.23 -4.15
N PHE A 4 5.26 -25.77 -5.29
CA PHE A 4 4.56 -25.03 -6.34
C PHE A 4 3.13 -24.73 -5.86
N GLN A 5 2.88 -23.51 -5.36
CA GLN A 5 1.55 -23.11 -4.90
C GLN A 5 0.64 -22.78 -6.09
N THR A 6 -0.13 -23.77 -6.53
CA THR A 6 -1.23 -23.63 -7.47
C THR A 6 -2.42 -22.91 -6.82
N SER A 7 -2.43 -21.59 -6.88
CA SER A 7 -3.67 -20.83 -6.94
C SER A 7 -3.41 -19.45 -7.51
N PHE A 8 -3.95 -19.28 -8.72
CA PHE A 8 -4.12 -18.07 -9.51
C PHE A 8 -3.43 -16.79 -8.99
N MET A 9 -2.51 -16.30 -9.85
CA MET A 9 -1.88 -14.98 -9.88
C MET A 9 -0.66 -14.76 -8.97
N ALA A 10 0.49 -14.76 -9.66
CA ALA A 10 1.85 -14.51 -9.20
C ALA A 10 2.49 -15.66 -8.38
N ALA A 11 3.64 -16.11 -8.88
CA ALA A 11 4.46 -17.15 -8.27
C ALA A 11 5.61 -16.52 -7.48
N ALA A 12 5.81 -17.05 -6.27
CA ALA A 12 7.03 -16.89 -5.48
C ALA A 12 7.75 -18.25 -5.48
N LEU A 13 9.01 -18.26 -5.89
CA LEU A 13 9.85 -19.46 -5.89
C LEU A 13 10.90 -19.31 -4.79
N SER A 14 10.78 -20.13 -3.75
CA SER A 14 11.76 -20.20 -2.66
C SER A 14 12.95 -21.09 -3.03
N ASN A 15 14.12 -20.77 -2.48
CA ASN A 15 15.40 -21.46 -2.69
C ASN A 15 16.02 -21.30 -4.09
N TYR A 16 15.51 -20.36 -4.89
CA TYR A 16 16.12 -20.00 -6.16
C TYR A 16 16.56 -18.53 -6.08
N SER A 17 17.82 -18.28 -6.43
CA SER A 17 18.37 -16.92 -6.58
C SER A 17 18.64 -16.56 -8.04
N ASP A 18 18.83 -17.58 -8.88
CA ASP A 18 19.17 -17.44 -10.30
C ASP A 18 18.04 -18.01 -11.16
N PRO A 19 17.44 -17.23 -12.08
CA PRO A 19 16.42 -17.71 -13.01
C PRO A 19 16.87 -18.95 -13.82
N ASP A 20 18.16 -19.08 -14.14
CA ASP A 20 18.67 -20.19 -14.96
C ASP A 20 18.74 -21.52 -14.19
N SER A 21 18.64 -21.47 -12.86
CA SER A 21 18.60 -22.66 -12.00
C SER A 21 17.18 -23.24 -11.83
N VAL A 22 16.16 -22.57 -12.34
CA VAL A 22 14.76 -22.98 -12.23
C VAL A 22 14.43 -24.05 -13.29
N PRO A 23 13.76 -25.15 -12.92
CA PRO A 23 13.27 -26.13 -13.88
C PRO A 23 12.41 -25.51 -14.99
N GLN A 24 12.65 -25.89 -16.24
CA GLN A 24 12.00 -25.30 -17.42
C GLN A 24 10.46 -25.42 -17.38
N ASP A 25 9.93 -26.51 -16.86
CA ASP A 25 8.49 -26.75 -16.71
C ASP A 25 7.80 -25.74 -15.80
N ILE A 26 8.51 -25.29 -14.76
CA ILE A 26 8.06 -24.23 -13.85
C ILE A 26 8.05 -22.88 -14.58
N CYS A 27 9.09 -22.59 -15.36
CA CYS A 27 9.17 -21.35 -16.15
C CYS A 27 8.03 -21.24 -17.17
N ILE A 28 7.74 -22.33 -17.90
CA ILE A 28 6.66 -22.38 -18.90
C ILE A 28 5.31 -22.06 -18.25
N ARG A 29 4.99 -22.71 -17.12
CA ARG A 29 3.73 -22.47 -16.39
C ARG A 29 3.58 -21.02 -15.93
N ILE A 30 4.67 -20.41 -15.46
CA ILE A 30 4.68 -19.01 -15.05
C ILE A 30 4.47 -18.10 -16.26
N ALA A 31 5.16 -18.38 -17.37
CA ALA A 31 5.01 -17.63 -18.61
C ALA A 31 3.58 -17.70 -19.17
N GLU A 32 2.92 -18.86 -19.12
CA GLU A 32 1.51 -19.01 -19.52
C GLU A 32 0.58 -18.11 -18.70
N VAL A 33 0.79 -18.03 -17.37
CA VAL A 33 0.00 -17.16 -16.50
C VAL A 33 0.29 -15.68 -16.78
N LEU A 34 1.57 -15.30 -16.90
CA LEU A 34 1.97 -13.90 -17.10
C LEU A 34 1.59 -13.38 -18.48
N ARG A 35 1.60 -14.23 -19.52
CA ARG A 35 1.21 -13.88 -20.88
C ARG A 35 -0.30 -13.97 -21.13
N ASN A 36 -1.07 -14.52 -20.18
CA ASN A 36 -2.52 -14.63 -20.31
C ASN A 36 -3.16 -13.25 -20.51
N PRO A 37 -4.02 -13.05 -21.54
CA PRO A 37 -4.63 -11.76 -21.84
C PRO A 37 -5.49 -11.22 -20.69
N PHE A 38 -6.15 -12.09 -19.92
CA PHE A 38 -6.93 -11.66 -18.76
C PHE A 38 -6.03 -11.12 -17.64
N TYR A 39 -4.88 -11.76 -17.42
CA TYR A 39 -3.91 -11.29 -16.43
C TYR A 39 -3.29 -9.95 -16.82
N ARG A 40 -2.89 -9.81 -18.08
CA ARG A 40 -2.40 -8.54 -18.64
C ARG A 40 -3.44 -7.44 -18.59
N GLY A 41 -4.70 -7.76 -18.92
CA GLY A 41 -5.83 -6.82 -18.81
C GLY A 41 -6.00 -6.32 -17.38
N ALA A 42 -5.99 -7.22 -16.39
CA ALA A 42 -6.05 -6.84 -14.98
C ALA A 42 -4.85 -5.98 -14.55
N GLN A 43 -3.63 -6.30 -15.01
CA GLN A 43 -2.46 -5.48 -14.74
C GLN A 43 -2.58 -4.07 -15.35
N PHE A 44 -3.13 -3.96 -16.56
CA PHE A 44 -3.34 -2.68 -17.23
C PHE A 44 -4.37 -1.82 -16.48
N VAL A 45 -5.49 -2.40 -16.06
CA VAL A 45 -6.50 -1.71 -15.24
C VAL A 45 -5.89 -1.21 -13.92
N ASN A 46 -5.15 -2.06 -13.20
CA ASN A 46 -4.45 -1.67 -11.98
C ASN A 46 -3.43 -0.55 -12.22
N CYS A 47 -2.74 -0.57 -13.37
CA CYS A 47 -1.81 0.48 -13.75
C CYS A 47 -2.53 1.81 -13.97
N LEU A 48 -3.63 1.82 -14.73
CA LEU A 48 -4.45 3.00 -14.95
C LEU A 48 -5.02 3.57 -13.65
N GLU A 49 -5.49 2.69 -12.76
CA GLU A 49 -5.96 3.07 -11.42
C GLU A 49 -4.85 3.78 -10.64
N SER A 50 -3.64 3.23 -10.63
CA SER A 50 -2.51 3.84 -9.91
C SER A 50 -2.10 5.21 -10.47
N VAL A 51 -2.11 5.37 -11.80
CA VAL A 51 -1.84 6.67 -12.46
C VAL A 51 -2.94 7.68 -12.14
N GLY A 52 -4.20 7.24 -12.17
CA GLY A 52 -5.36 8.04 -11.77
C GLY A 52 -5.24 8.49 -10.31
N ALA A 53 -4.86 7.58 -9.40
CA ALA A 53 -4.66 7.88 -7.98
C ALA A 53 -3.56 8.92 -7.75
N VAL A 54 -2.39 8.76 -8.38
CA VAL A 54 -1.29 9.75 -8.29
C VAL A 54 -1.77 11.12 -8.76
N THR A 55 -2.43 11.17 -9.92
CA THR A 55 -2.92 12.43 -10.51
C THR A 55 -3.95 13.10 -9.60
N CYS A 56 -4.92 12.34 -9.07
CA CYS A 56 -5.94 12.81 -8.15
C CYS A 56 -5.35 13.32 -6.84
N ILE A 57 -4.37 12.62 -6.25
CA ILE A 57 -3.72 13.03 -5.00
C ILE A 57 -2.96 14.33 -5.20
N ILE A 58 -2.14 14.43 -6.26
CA ILE A 58 -1.38 15.65 -6.57
C ILE A 58 -2.33 16.82 -6.80
N TYR A 59 -3.36 16.63 -7.62
CA TYR A 59 -4.38 17.64 -7.88
C TYR A 59 -5.08 18.08 -6.58
N ALA A 60 -5.49 17.13 -5.75
CA ALA A 60 -6.18 17.42 -4.50
C ALA A 60 -5.30 18.23 -3.53
N VAL A 61 -4.05 17.82 -3.35
CA VAL A 61 -3.08 18.50 -2.48
C VAL A 61 -2.78 19.92 -2.99
N CYS A 62 -2.53 20.08 -4.28
CA CYS A 62 -2.24 21.40 -4.86
C CYS A 62 -3.44 22.35 -4.79
N ARG A 63 -4.66 21.83 -5.04
CA ARG A 63 -5.87 22.66 -5.18
C ARG A 63 -6.55 22.98 -3.85
N TYR A 64 -6.67 22.00 -2.95
CA TYR A 64 -7.52 22.12 -1.76
C TYR A 64 -6.77 22.39 -0.46
N ARG A 65 -5.45 22.17 -0.41
CA ARG A 65 -4.64 22.44 0.81
C ARG A 65 -4.83 23.86 1.35
N LYS A 66 -4.91 24.88 0.48
CA LYS A 66 -5.09 26.28 0.90
C LYS A 66 -6.52 26.65 1.29
N LYS A 67 -7.51 25.84 0.90
CA LYS A 67 -8.95 26.13 1.11
C LYS A 67 -9.52 25.45 2.36
N LEU A 68 -8.82 24.46 2.89
CA LEU A 68 -9.28 23.68 4.03
C LEU A 68 -8.80 24.32 5.33
N SER A 69 -9.70 25.02 6.02
CA SER A 69 -9.46 25.54 7.38
C SER A 69 -9.54 24.39 8.38
N PHE A 70 -8.54 23.52 8.38
CA PHE A 70 -8.43 22.43 9.34
C PHE A 70 -7.68 22.85 10.59
N HIS A 71 -7.99 22.17 11.69
CA HIS A 71 -7.18 22.25 12.88
C HIS A 71 -5.78 21.68 12.58
N PRO A 72 -4.68 22.30 13.06
CA PRO A 72 -3.32 21.91 12.65
C PRO A 72 -2.98 20.45 12.99
N ASN A 73 -3.58 19.86 14.03
CA ASN A 73 -3.40 18.44 14.35
C ASN A 73 -3.86 17.51 13.21
N ILE A 74 -5.08 17.70 12.69
CA ILE A 74 -5.60 16.86 11.61
C ILE A 74 -4.93 17.18 10.28
N GLU A 75 -4.51 18.43 10.06
CA GLU A 75 -3.78 18.82 8.85
C GLU A 75 -2.47 18.02 8.71
N ILE A 76 -1.70 17.87 9.79
CA ILE A 76 -0.44 17.09 9.78
C ILE A 76 -0.72 15.59 9.52
N LEU A 77 -1.76 15.03 10.13
CA LEU A 77 -2.15 13.63 9.90
C LEU A 77 -2.63 13.40 8.46
N LEU A 78 -3.45 14.30 7.91
CA LEU A 78 -3.88 14.25 6.51
C LEU A 78 -2.69 14.39 5.55
N CYS A 79 -1.74 15.28 5.84
CA CYS A 79 -0.52 15.40 5.06
C CYS A 79 0.27 14.08 5.06
N THR A 80 0.42 13.47 6.23
CA THR A 80 1.09 12.16 6.38
C THR A 80 0.38 11.09 5.54
N LEU A 81 -0.96 11.04 5.60
CA LEU A 81 -1.76 10.11 4.81
C LEU A 81 -1.54 10.31 3.30
N TYR A 82 -1.61 11.55 2.81
CA TYR A 82 -1.40 11.84 1.39
C TYR A 82 0.00 11.44 0.93
N VAL A 83 1.03 11.68 1.74
CA VAL A 83 2.39 11.25 1.43
C VAL A 83 2.48 9.73 1.36
N SER A 84 1.89 8.99 2.31
CA SER A 84 1.86 7.53 2.28
C SER A 84 1.10 6.99 1.05
N CYS A 85 -0.04 7.58 0.70
CA CYS A 85 -0.80 7.22 -0.50
C CYS A 85 0.00 7.49 -1.79
N LEU A 86 0.64 8.65 -1.88
CA LEU A 86 1.44 9.02 -3.06
C LEU A 86 2.64 8.08 -3.23
N LEU A 87 3.32 7.76 -2.13
CA LEU A 87 4.45 6.83 -2.12
C LEU A 87 3.99 5.43 -2.54
N HIS A 88 2.89 4.92 -1.97
CA HIS A 88 2.30 3.64 -2.39
C HIS A 88 1.98 3.64 -3.89
N ALA A 89 1.18 4.61 -4.36
CA ALA A 89 0.70 4.64 -5.73
C ALA A 89 1.85 4.79 -6.75
N THR A 90 2.88 5.57 -6.44
CA THR A 90 4.04 5.76 -7.31
C THR A 90 4.84 4.47 -7.47
N PHE A 91 5.23 3.82 -6.36
CA PHE A 91 6.01 2.58 -6.45
C PHE A 91 5.19 1.41 -6.99
N TYR A 92 3.89 1.38 -6.70
CA TYR A 92 2.98 0.40 -7.29
C TYR A 92 2.87 0.58 -8.81
N CYS A 93 2.75 1.82 -9.31
CA CYS A 93 2.76 2.12 -10.74
C CYS A 93 4.06 1.66 -11.40
N ILE A 94 5.22 2.00 -10.81
CA ILE A 94 6.54 1.58 -11.32
C ILE A 94 6.64 0.05 -11.41
N ALA A 95 6.23 -0.65 -10.34
CA ALA A 95 6.23 -2.10 -10.31
C ALA A 95 5.32 -2.71 -11.40
N LYS A 96 4.13 -2.13 -11.63
CA LYS A 96 3.20 -2.62 -12.66
C LYS A 96 3.66 -2.34 -14.08
N VAL A 97 4.22 -1.18 -14.36
CA VAL A 97 4.81 -0.86 -15.66
C VAL A 97 5.96 -1.82 -15.98
N TYR A 98 6.83 -2.09 -15.00
CA TYR A 98 7.92 -3.05 -15.17
C TYR A 98 7.38 -4.48 -15.41
N GLN A 99 6.41 -4.92 -14.61
CA GLN A 99 5.81 -6.25 -14.75
C GLN A 99 5.11 -6.44 -16.11
N LEU A 100 4.40 -5.41 -16.59
CA LEU A 100 3.81 -5.40 -17.93
C LEU A 100 4.88 -5.47 -19.01
N SER A 101 5.95 -4.68 -18.88
CA SER A 101 7.06 -4.68 -19.84
C SER A 101 7.71 -6.06 -19.95
N VAL A 102 8.00 -6.71 -18.82
CA VAL A 102 8.53 -8.08 -18.80
C VAL A 102 7.55 -9.07 -19.45
N SER A 103 6.25 -8.95 -19.16
CA SER A 103 5.24 -9.82 -19.76
C SER A 103 5.20 -9.71 -21.29
N PHE A 104 5.37 -8.50 -21.87
CA PHE A 104 5.30 -8.29 -23.33
C PHE A 104 6.61 -8.55 -24.07
N PHE A 105 7.74 -8.14 -23.50
CA PHE A 105 9.02 -8.08 -24.22
C PHE A 105 9.97 -9.24 -23.92
N THR A 106 9.77 -9.98 -22.83
CA THR A 106 10.66 -11.09 -22.49
C THR A 106 10.30 -12.35 -23.28
N ILE A 107 11.24 -12.79 -24.12
CA ILE A 107 11.12 -14.00 -24.95
C ILE A 107 11.40 -15.25 -24.09
N ASN A 108 12.50 -15.23 -23.32
CA ASN A 108 12.94 -16.33 -22.46
C ASN A 108 12.04 -16.48 -21.24
N GLU A 109 11.37 -17.63 -21.13
CA GLU A 109 10.37 -17.89 -20.09
C GLU A 109 10.94 -17.86 -18.68
N CYS A 110 12.16 -18.36 -18.48
CA CYS A 110 12.83 -18.33 -17.18
C CYS A 110 13.30 -16.92 -16.76
N HIS A 111 13.32 -15.93 -17.66
CA HIS A 111 13.75 -14.57 -17.36
C HIS A 111 12.59 -13.62 -17.06
N MET A 112 11.39 -14.16 -16.77
CA MET A 112 10.20 -13.39 -16.44
C MET A 112 10.09 -12.98 -14.95
N PHE A 113 11.14 -13.21 -14.16
CA PHE A 113 11.20 -12.80 -12.76
C PHE A 113 11.69 -11.36 -12.61
N LEU A 114 11.28 -10.71 -11.53
CA LEU A 114 11.78 -9.39 -11.17
C LEU A 114 13.23 -9.53 -10.66
N PRO A 115 14.14 -8.63 -11.06
CA PRO A 115 15.45 -8.55 -10.44
C PRO A 115 15.31 -8.36 -8.93
N ARG A 116 16.10 -9.09 -8.14
CA ARG A 116 15.99 -9.11 -6.68
C ARG A 116 16.03 -7.72 -6.05
N ASN A 117 16.97 -6.87 -6.46
CA ASN A 117 17.09 -5.50 -5.95
C ASN A 117 15.85 -4.66 -6.29
N PHE A 118 15.31 -4.82 -7.50
CA PHE A 118 14.09 -4.13 -7.92
C PHE A 118 12.89 -4.57 -7.06
N TYR A 119 12.74 -5.87 -6.83
CA TYR A 119 11.71 -6.42 -5.95
C TYR A 119 11.82 -5.87 -4.53
N ILE A 120 12.99 -5.97 -3.88
CA ILE A 120 13.19 -5.54 -2.49
C ILE A 120 12.82 -4.06 -2.33
N ILE A 121 13.31 -3.20 -3.22
CA ILE A 121 13.06 -1.76 -3.17
C ILE A 121 11.57 -1.48 -3.36
N THR A 122 10.98 -1.96 -4.46
CA THR A 122 9.58 -1.65 -4.78
C THR A 122 8.62 -2.24 -3.75
N HIS A 123 8.84 -3.47 -3.30
CA HIS A 123 8.03 -4.12 -2.27
C HIS A 123 8.12 -3.36 -0.93
N ALA A 124 9.32 -2.99 -0.49
CA ALA A 124 9.50 -2.26 0.77
C ALA A 124 8.74 -0.93 0.78
N PHE A 125 8.80 -0.15 -0.30
CA PHE A 125 8.05 1.11 -0.40
C PHE A 125 6.54 0.88 -0.51
N ILE A 126 6.08 -0.12 -1.25
CA ILE A 126 4.65 -0.45 -1.35
C ILE A 126 4.09 -0.83 0.03
N VAL A 127 4.81 -1.66 0.79
CA VAL A 127 4.43 -2.07 2.14
C VAL A 127 4.50 -0.90 3.11
N PHE A 128 5.55 -0.08 3.06
CA PHE A 128 5.66 1.13 3.87
C PHE A 128 4.47 2.08 3.64
N GLY A 129 4.10 2.30 2.37
CA GLY A 129 2.93 3.10 2.02
C GLY A 129 1.64 2.50 2.57
N ASN A 130 1.41 1.20 2.40
CA ASN A 130 0.22 0.51 2.92
C ASN A 130 0.10 0.56 4.45
N CYS A 131 1.17 0.23 5.16
CA CYS A 131 1.21 0.29 6.62
C CYS A 131 1.05 1.74 7.10
N GLY A 132 1.67 2.69 6.41
CA GLY A 132 1.53 4.12 6.69
C GLY A 132 0.09 4.61 6.54
N ILE A 133 -0.61 4.21 5.47
CA ILE A 133 -2.04 4.54 5.27
C ILE A 133 -2.87 4.02 6.44
N ARG A 134 -2.74 2.72 6.76
CA ARG A 134 -3.50 2.07 7.85
C ARG A 134 -3.23 2.74 9.19
N ASN A 135 -1.96 2.91 9.55
CA ASN A 135 -1.56 3.47 10.84
C ASN A 135 -1.98 4.96 10.95
N THR A 136 -1.91 5.73 9.86
CA THR A 136 -2.39 7.11 9.84
C THR A 136 -3.91 7.20 9.99
N GLN A 137 -4.68 6.31 9.34
CA GLN A 137 -6.13 6.26 9.52
C GLN A 137 -6.52 5.95 10.97
N THR A 138 -5.81 5.05 11.64
CA THR A 138 -6.01 4.76 13.06
C THR A 138 -5.72 5.99 13.91
N ALA A 139 -4.61 6.68 13.65
CA ALA A 139 -4.24 7.90 14.35
C ALA A 139 -5.28 9.02 14.16
N MET A 140 -5.85 9.17 12.96
CA MET A 140 -6.95 10.12 12.71
C MET A 140 -8.20 9.77 13.52
N ILE A 141 -8.57 8.50 13.64
CA ILE A 141 -9.72 8.10 14.48
C ILE A 141 -9.46 8.46 15.95
N ILE A 142 -8.26 8.16 16.47
CA ILE A 142 -7.85 8.52 17.83
C ILE A 142 -7.92 10.04 18.04
N GLU A 143 -7.39 10.82 17.10
CA GLU A 143 -7.43 12.29 17.13
C GLU A 143 -8.87 12.81 17.23
N ARG A 144 -9.78 12.25 16.43
CA ARG A 144 -11.19 12.62 16.42
C ARG A 144 -11.92 12.24 17.71
N CYS A 145 -11.61 11.07 18.28
CA CYS A 145 -12.15 10.66 19.57
C CYS A 145 -11.68 11.59 20.70
N VAL A 146 -10.39 11.94 20.74
CA VAL A 146 -9.83 12.85 21.75
C VAL A 146 -10.41 14.25 21.60
N ALA A 147 -10.52 14.78 20.38
CA ALA A 147 -11.12 16.09 20.12
C ALA A 147 -12.59 16.16 20.57
N THR A 148 -13.33 15.05 20.48
CA THR A 148 -14.75 14.99 20.86
C THR A 148 -14.93 14.82 22.38
N ALA A 149 -14.10 13.98 23.02
CA ALA A 149 -14.23 13.68 24.45
C ALA A 149 -13.57 14.72 25.36
N LEU A 150 -12.49 15.38 24.92
CA LEU A 150 -11.65 16.26 25.74
C LEU A 150 -11.51 17.65 25.10
N VAL A 151 -12.65 18.28 24.74
CA VAL A 151 -12.71 19.57 24.03
C VAL A 151 -11.82 20.64 24.68
N ASP A 152 -11.95 20.84 26.00
CA ASP A 152 -11.25 21.92 26.73
C ASP A 152 -9.72 21.74 26.76
N THR A 153 -9.25 20.49 26.77
CA THR A 153 -7.81 20.17 26.76
C THR A 153 -7.26 20.19 25.34
N TYR A 154 -8.08 19.80 24.37
CA TYR A 154 -7.74 19.78 22.95
C TYR A 154 -7.48 21.20 22.42
N GLU A 155 -8.35 22.16 22.75
CA GLU A 155 -8.18 23.57 22.36
C GLU A 155 -6.93 24.23 22.99
N LYS A 156 -6.51 23.78 24.17
CA LYS A 156 -5.27 24.28 24.81
C LYS A 156 -3.98 23.69 24.23
N ARG A 157 -4.04 22.48 23.65
CA ARG A 157 -2.85 21.76 23.11
C ARG A 157 -2.84 21.64 21.60
N CYS A 158 -3.29 22.69 20.89
CA CYS A 158 -3.64 22.70 19.47
C CYS A 158 -2.69 22.00 18.48
N ARG A 159 -1.39 21.82 18.77
CA ARG A 159 -0.42 21.23 17.82
C ARG A 159 0.34 20.01 18.34
N THR A 160 0.42 19.80 19.66
CA THR A 160 1.29 18.77 20.23
C THR A 160 0.79 17.36 19.96
N LEU A 161 -0.54 17.16 19.98
CA LEU A 161 -1.15 15.84 19.77
C LEU A 161 -0.90 15.30 18.36
N GLY A 162 -1.08 16.14 17.32
CA GLY A 162 -0.85 15.74 15.93
C GLY A 162 0.60 15.33 15.68
N VAL A 163 1.57 16.08 16.21
CA VAL A 163 3.00 15.76 16.08
C VAL A 163 3.35 14.45 16.79
N ILE A 164 2.80 14.20 17.98
CA ILE A 164 3.02 12.94 18.71
C ILE A 164 2.44 11.77 17.92
N LEU A 165 1.19 11.87 17.46
CA LEU A 165 0.53 10.81 16.71
C LEU A 165 1.25 10.52 15.39
N THR A 166 1.65 11.54 14.63
CA THR A 166 2.42 11.36 13.40
C THR A 166 3.78 10.70 13.68
N SER A 167 4.49 11.10 14.74
CA SER A 167 5.74 10.46 15.14
C SER A 167 5.56 8.98 15.43
N ILE A 168 4.52 8.63 16.21
CA ILE A 168 4.17 7.23 16.52
C ILE A 168 3.88 6.45 15.22
N VAL A 169 3.12 7.03 14.30
CA VAL A 169 2.79 6.39 13.02
C VAL A 169 4.04 6.10 12.19
N ILE A 170 4.96 7.07 12.07
CA ILE A 170 6.20 6.89 11.29
C ILE A 170 7.07 5.81 11.92
N ILE A 171 7.24 5.81 13.25
CA ILE A 171 8.02 4.82 13.97
C ILE A 171 7.41 3.43 13.81
N ALA A 172 6.11 3.27 14.09
CA ALA A 172 5.41 2.00 13.98
C ALA A 172 5.49 1.42 12.56
N THR A 173 5.27 2.27 11.54
CA THR A 173 5.36 1.86 10.13
C THR A 173 6.78 1.42 9.76
N SER A 174 7.80 2.14 10.23
CA SER A 174 9.20 1.79 9.98
C SER A 174 9.60 0.48 10.66
N MET A 175 9.13 0.25 11.89
CA MET A 175 9.36 -0.99 12.62
C MET A 175 8.72 -2.18 11.91
N GLU A 176 7.46 -2.05 11.48
CA GLU A 176 6.76 -3.13 10.75
C GLU A 176 7.49 -3.53 9.47
N VAL A 177 7.93 -2.55 8.66
CA VAL A 177 8.70 -2.82 7.44
C VAL A 177 10.06 -3.42 7.78
N GLY A 178 10.73 -2.95 8.83
CA GLY A 178 12.00 -3.47 9.31
C GLY A 178 11.92 -4.93 9.74
N PHE A 179 10.88 -5.33 10.48
CA PHE A 179 10.66 -6.72 10.86
C PHE A 179 10.42 -7.63 9.65
N GLY A 180 9.71 -7.14 8.63
CA GLY A 180 9.45 -7.90 7.41
C GLY A 180 10.68 -8.02 6.48
N PHE A 181 11.69 -7.17 6.65
CA PHE A 181 12.80 -7.05 5.70
C PHE A 181 13.64 -8.32 5.57
N TYR A 182 13.90 -9.03 6.68
CA TYR A 182 14.68 -10.28 6.66
C TYR A 182 14.07 -11.33 5.73
N ILE A 183 12.74 -11.42 5.72
CA ILE A 183 12.01 -12.40 4.90
C ILE A 183 12.02 -11.99 3.43
N ILE A 184 11.83 -10.69 3.15
CA ILE A 184 11.85 -10.14 1.78
C ILE A 184 13.26 -10.25 1.17
N ALA A 185 14.30 -10.07 1.97
CA ALA A 185 15.70 -10.19 1.57
C ALA A 185 16.17 -11.63 1.43
N GLY A 186 15.33 -12.64 1.63
CA GLY A 186 15.66 -14.05 1.41
C GLY A 186 16.00 -14.39 -0.06
N ASN A 187 16.41 -15.63 -0.30
CA ASN A 187 16.68 -16.14 -1.65
C ASN A 187 15.38 -16.62 -2.30
N HIS A 188 14.63 -15.66 -2.84
CA HIS A 188 13.35 -15.89 -3.51
C HIS A 188 13.32 -15.20 -4.86
N LEU A 189 12.77 -15.88 -5.87
CA LEU A 189 12.39 -15.28 -7.14
C LEU A 189 10.92 -14.87 -7.11
N MET A 190 10.66 -13.62 -7.50
CA MET A 190 9.33 -13.02 -7.46
C MET A 190 8.88 -12.58 -8.83
N THR A 191 7.61 -12.82 -9.12
CA THR A 191 6.96 -12.38 -10.37
C THR A 191 6.17 -11.08 -10.20
N ASN A 192 5.99 -10.60 -8.96
CA ASN A 192 5.25 -9.39 -8.63
C ASN A 192 5.73 -8.78 -7.30
N SER A 193 5.94 -7.46 -7.28
CA SER A 193 6.30 -6.70 -6.06
C SER A 193 5.21 -6.61 -5.01
N LEU A 194 3.98 -7.05 -5.28
CA LEU A 194 2.90 -7.06 -4.28
C LEU A 194 2.93 -8.30 -3.38
N MET A 195 3.59 -9.38 -3.81
CA MET A 195 3.58 -10.65 -3.08
C MET A 195 4.65 -10.69 -2.00
N TYR A 196 4.30 -11.34 -0.90
CA TYR A 196 5.24 -11.73 0.15
C TYR A 196 5.67 -13.19 -0.05
N PRO A 197 6.95 -13.55 0.19
CA PRO A 197 7.52 -14.86 -0.18
C PRO A 197 6.77 -16.09 0.33
N ASP A 198 6.15 -15.99 1.51
CA ASP A 198 5.39 -17.07 2.14
C ASP A 198 3.88 -16.80 2.21
N SER A 199 3.41 -15.73 1.56
CA SER A 199 1.99 -15.39 1.55
C SER A 199 1.27 -16.01 0.36
N LYS A 200 0.11 -16.62 0.63
CA LYS A 200 -0.85 -16.94 -0.43
C LYS A 200 -1.46 -15.65 -0.96
N SER A 201 -1.74 -15.59 -2.26
CA SER A 201 -2.42 -14.45 -2.90
C SER A 201 -3.71 -14.04 -2.17
N GLY A 202 -4.45 -15.01 -1.64
CA GLY A 202 -5.63 -14.77 -0.79
C GLY A 202 -5.35 -13.95 0.47
N ASN A 203 -4.20 -14.13 1.13
CA ASN A 203 -3.84 -13.37 2.35
C ASN A 203 -3.56 -11.90 2.02
N VAL A 204 -2.94 -11.64 0.87
CA VAL A 204 -2.72 -10.28 0.36
C VAL A 204 -4.07 -9.61 0.09
N THR A 205 -4.99 -10.30 -0.60
CA THR A 205 -6.35 -9.80 -0.87
C THR A 205 -7.14 -9.52 0.42
N ILE A 206 -7.06 -10.41 1.42
CA ILE A 206 -7.70 -10.21 2.73
C ILE A 206 -7.15 -8.96 3.42
N THR A 207 -5.83 -8.75 3.34
CA THR A 207 -5.20 -7.57 3.95
C THR A 207 -5.71 -6.27 3.29
N PHE A 208 -5.79 -6.23 1.96
CA PHE A 208 -6.39 -5.09 1.25
C PHE A 208 -7.88 -4.90 1.58
N ALA A 209 -8.65 -5.98 1.71
CA ALA A 209 -10.05 -5.91 2.11
C ALA A 209 -10.21 -5.34 3.53
N ILE A 210 -9.35 -5.73 4.48
CA ILE A 210 -9.33 -5.17 5.84
C ILE A 210 -9.00 -3.68 5.80
N ILE A 211 -8.00 -3.27 5.02
CA ILE A 211 -7.63 -1.85 4.87
C ILE A 211 -8.80 -1.06 4.27
N LEU A 212 -9.50 -1.62 3.28
CA LEU A 212 -10.67 -0.99 2.68
C LEU A 212 -11.81 -0.83 3.70
N VAL A 213 -12.14 -1.88 4.45
CA VAL A 213 -13.16 -1.83 5.51
C VAL A 213 -12.78 -0.78 6.55
N PHE A 214 -11.52 -0.75 6.98
CA PHE A 214 -11.03 0.24 7.94
C PHE A 214 -11.14 1.67 7.39
N SER A 215 -10.83 1.86 6.10
CA SER A 215 -10.99 3.14 5.41
C SER A 215 -12.45 3.58 5.36
N CYS A 216 -13.37 2.65 5.04
CA CYS A 216 -14.81 2.91 5.04
C CYS A 216 -15.33 3.25 6.44
N CYS A 217 -14.90 2.53 7.48
CA CYS A 217 -15.25 2.82 8.86
C CYS A 217 -14.73 4.20 9.28
N SER A 218 -13.46 4.52 8.97
CA SER A 218 -12.86 5.83 9.26
C SER A 218 -13.63 6.97 8.59
N LEU A 219 -14.03 6.78 7.33
CA LEU A 219 -14.86 7.73 6.59
C LEU A 219 -16.24 7.89 7.25
N ALA A 220 -16.90 6.78 7.58
CA ALA A 220 -18.20 6.78 8.23
C ALA A 220 -18.16 7.48 9.60
N THR A 221 -17.14 7.20 10.43
CA THR A 221 -16.92 7.87 11.72
C THR A 221 -16.71 9.37 11.52
N THR A 222 -15.92 9.77 10.52
CA THR A 222 -15.66 11.18 10.21
C THR A 222 -16.94 11.90 9.79
N ILE A 223 -17.76 11.28 8.92
CA ILE A 223 -19.05 11.83 8.49
C ILE A 223 -20.01 11.91 9.69
N SER A 224 -20.08 10.87 10.52
CA SER A 224 -20.96 10.82 11.69
C SER A 224 -20.64 11.93 12.69
N LEU A 225 -19.34 12.14 12.97
CA LEU A 225 -18.87 13.22 13.83
C LEU A 225 -19.13 14.60 13.22
N PHE A 226 -18.97 14.75 11.90
CA PHE A 226 -19.33 15.98 11.22
C PHE A 226 -20.83 16.30 11.37
N CYS A 227 -21.70 15.34 11.09
CA CYS A 227 -23.15 15.48 11.25
C CYS A 227 -23.54 15.81 12.70
N PHE A 228 -22.94 15.13 13.68
CA PHE A 228 -23.18 15.39 15.10
C PHE A 228 -22.78 16.80 15.51
N ASN A 229 -21.60 17.27 15.09
CA ASN A 229 -21.11 18.61 15.41
C ASN A 229 -21.95 19.72 14.75
N VAL A 230 -22.43 19.51 13.52
CA VAL A 230 -23.35 20.43 12.85
C VAL A 230 -24.68 20.50 13.61
N HIS A 231 -25.22 19.36 14.06
CA HIS A 231 -26.46 19.34 14.84
C HIS A 231 -26.28 20.04 16.19
N ARG A 232 -25.15 19.83 16.87
CA ARG A 232 -24.83 20.50 18.14
C ARG A 232 -24.71 22.03 18.00
N ARG A 233 -24.14 22.53 16.90
CA ARG A 233 -24.06 24.00 16.63
C ARG A 233 -25.40 24.66 16.33
N ARG A 234 -26.42 23.88 15.97
CA ARG A 234 -27.78 24.40 15.69
C ARG A 234 -28.69 24.44 16.92
N ARG A 235 -28.28 23.83 18.03
CA ARG A 235 -28.95 23.97 19.34
C ARG A 235 -28.27 25.07 20.13
#